data_AF-A0A4Y3HZQ5-F1
#
_entry.id   AF-A0A4Y3HZQ5-F1
#
_cell.length_a   1.000
_cell.length_b   1.000
_cell.length_c   1.000
_cell.angle_alpha   90.00
_cell.angle_beta   90.00
_cell.angle_gamma   90.00
#
_symmetry.space_group_name_H-M   'P 1'
#
loop_
_entity.id
_entity.type
_entity.pdbx_description
1 polymer ?
#
loop_
_entity_poly.entity_id
_entity_poly.type
_entity_poly.pdbx_seq_one_letter_code
_entity_poly.pdbx_strand_id
1 'polypeptide(L)'
;MTVHTPPQSYMLRDIVEVAVAPSVSWMPETIGWKVVGVTVMLCVSVWAYKSLYLWWSNRYRREALQSFDLLLKACESTDNKQVSSRQTISQDVHHVLKTVLSTVNPATRPYYGLPFLQSLDAQNESTRTVFADKWSHWPESMLVQQNALSKVELIALIADCKVWVKQHVVQASGAEREMSDA
;
A
#
# COMPACT_ATOMS: atom_id res chain seq x y z
N MET A 1 70.56 38.52 -24.44
CA MET A 1 69.68 38.12 -23.33
C MET A 1 70.49 37.20 -22.43
N THR A 2 70.95 37.69 -21.28
CA THR A 2 71.85 36.97 -20.38
C THR A 2 71.03 35.95 -19.57
N VAL A 3 71.29 34.67 -19.81
CA VAL A 3 70.68 33.55 -19.08
C VAL A 3 71.32 33.51 -17.68
N HIS A 4 70.55 33.87 -16.65
CA HIS A 4 70.97 33.73 -15.26
C HIS A 4 70.80 32.27 -14.84
N THR A 5 71.89 31.52 -14.83
CA THR A 5 71.93 30.18 -14.24
C THR A 5 71.86 30.34 -12.72
N PRO A 6 70.87 29.74 -12.02
CA PRO A 6 70.80 29.84 -10.57
C PRO A 6 72.05 29.18 -9.96
N PRO A 7 72.66 29.77 -8.91
CA PRO A 7 73.82 29.19 -8.25
C PRO A 7 73.44 27.82 -7.68
N GLN A 8 74.08 26.78 -8.21
CA GLN A 8 73.98 25.40 -7.74
C GLN A 8 74.65 25.33 -6.35
N SER A 9 73.89 25.66 -5.30
CA SER A 9 74.39 25.50 -3.94
C SER A 9 74.64 24.01 -3.68
N TYR A 10 75.85 23.69 -3.24
CA TYR A 10 76.35 22.32 -3.03
C TYR A 10 75.45 21.50 -2.08
N MET A 11 74.64 22.17 -1.26
CA MET A 11 73.64 21.58 -0.35
C MET A 11 72.47 20.85 -1.04
N LEU A 12 72.15 21.16 -2.31
CA LEU A 12 71.05 20.50 -3.03
C LEU A 12 71.52 19.35 -3.94
N ARG A 13 72.82 19.14 -4.11
CA ARG A 13 73.33 18.16 -5.08
C ARG A 13 73.13 16.70 -4.65
N ASP A 14 73.02 16.47 -3.35
CA ASP A 14 72.81 15.15 -2.76
C ASP A 14 71.33 14.90 -2.36
N ILE A 15 70.43 15.83 -2.65
CA ILE A 15 68.99 15.59 -2.51
C ILE A 15 68.56 14.75 -3.71
N VAL A 16 68.53 13.43 -3.52
CA VAL A 16 67.92 12.50 -4.45
C VAL A 16 66.44 12.89 -4.59
N GLU A 17 66.05 13.38 -5.76
CA GLU A 17 64.64 13.57 -6.11
C GLU A 17 63.95 12.21 -6.01
N VAL A 18 63.17 12.02 -4.93
CA VAL A 18 62.35 10.82 -4.75
C VAL A 18 61.26 10.90 -5.81
N ALA A 19 61.38 10.07 -6.85
CA ALA A 19 60.36 9.94 -7.88
C ALA A 19 59.00 9.69 -7.20
N VAL A 20 58.05 10.60 -7.40
CA VAL A 20 56.70 10.47 -6.86
C VAL A 20 56.12 9.17 -7.43
N ALA A 21 55.77 8.23 -6.54
CA ALA A 21 55.18 6.96 -6.96
C ALA A 21 53.96 7.26 -7.85
N PRO A 22 53.80 6.55 -8.99
CA PRO A 22 52.65 6.74 -9.85
C PRO A 22 51.38 6.58 -9.00
N SER A 23 50.45 7.51 -9.16
CA SER A 23 49.20 7.53 -8.39
C SER A 23 48.53 6.17 -8.48
N VAL A 24 48.48 5.45 -7.36
CA VAL A 24 47.85 4.14 -7.29
C VAL A 24 46.37 4.34 -7.60
N SER A 25 45.88 3.69 -8.67
CA SER A 25 44.46 3.69 -8.96
C SER A 25 43.74 2.99 -7.81
N TRP A 26 42.99 3.76 -7.04
CA TRP A 26 42.12 3.26 -5.96
C TRP A 26 40.86 2.58 -6.51
N MET A 27 40.68 2.55 -7.84
CA MET A 27 39.59 1.84 -8.47
C MET A 27 39.99 0.36 -8.59
N PRO A 28 39.31 -0.55 -7.87
CA PRO A 28 39.65 -1.97 -7.89
C PRO A 28 39.37 -2.56 -9.29
N GLU A 29 40.42 -2.96 -10.00
CA GLU A 29 40.37 -3.54 -11.35
C GLU A 29 39.87 -5.00 -11.37
N THR A 30 39.41 -5.51 -10.22
CA THR A 30 39.00 -6.90 -10.05
C THR A 30 37.59 -7.15 -10.58
N ILE A 31 37.40 -8.29 -11.26
CA ILE A 31 36.10 -8.79 -11.73
C ILE A 31 35.07 -8.88 -10.59
N GLY A 32 35.52 -8.98 -9.33
CA GLY A 32 34.66 -9.01 -8.14
C GLY A 32 33.65 -7.86 -8.06
N TRP A 33 33.99 -6.65 -8.48
CA TRP A 33 33.03 -5.53 -8.48
C TRP A 33 31.96 -5.64 -9.56
N LYS A 34 32.26 -6.30 -10.68
CA LYS A 34 31.24 -6.63 -11.69
C LYS A 34 30.26 -7.65 -11.13
N VAL A 35 30.76 -8.66 -10.42
CA VAL A 35 29.92 -9.66 -9.73
C VAL A 35 29.03 -8.98 -8.68
N VAL A 36 29.60 -8.13 -7.82
CA VAL A 36 28.83 -7.34 -6.84
C VAL A 36 27.79 -6.46 -7.52
N GLY A 37 28.15 -5.76 -8.59
CA GLY A 37 27.22 -4.94 -9.36
C GLY A 37 26.05 -5.73 -9.92
N VAL A 38 26.30 -6.92 -10.49
CA VAL A 38 25.26 -7.82 -10.98
C VAL A 38 24.38 -8.33 -9.83
N THR A 39 24.97 -8.72 -8.70
CA THR A 39 24.20 -9.18 -7.53
C THR A 39 23.31 -8.08 -6.98
N VAL A 40 23.83 -6.86 -6.82
CA VAL A 40 23.05 -5.70 -6.37
C VAL A 40 21.92 -5.40 -7.36
N MET A 41 22.22 -5.41 -8.66
CA MET A 41 21.21 -5.19 -9.70
C MET A 41 20.09 -6.22 -9.63
N LEU A 42 20.41 -7.51 -9.48
CA LEU A 42 19.42 -8.57 -9.33
C LEU A 42 18.56 -8.37 -8.06
N CYS A 43 19.18 -8.05 -6.93
CA CYS A 43 18.47 -7.78 -5.68
C CYS A 43 17.50 -6.60 -5.83
N VAL A 44 17.94 -5.50 -6.46
CA VAL A 44 17.11 -4.33 -6.72
C VAL A 44 15.95 -4.68 -7.66
N SER A 45 16.20 -5.46 -8.72
CA SER A 45 15.15 -5.89 -9.64
C SER A 45 14.09 -6.75 -8.96
N VAL A 46 14.49 -7.72 -8.13
CA VAL A 46 13.55 -8.55 -7.36
C VAL A 46 12.76 -7.69 -6.39
N TRP A 47 13.43 -6.78 -5.68
CA TRP A 47 12.77 -5.89 -4.73
C TRP A 47 11.79 -4.93 -5.41
N ALA A 48 12.17 -4.35 -6.55
CA ALA A 48 11.32 -3.48 -7.35
C ALA A 48 10.11 -4.24 -7.89
N TYR A 49 10.29 -5.47 -8.39
CA TYR A 49 9.20 -6.31 -8.86
C TYR A 49 8.21 -6.62 -7.74
N LYS A 50 8.68 -7.08 -6.57
CA LYS A 50 7.81 -7.35 -5.41
C LYS A 50 7.09 -6.11 -4.94
N SER A 51 7.78 -4.97 -4.88
CA SER A 51 7.19 -3.69 -4.48
C SER A 51 6.12 -3.24 -5.47
N LEU A 52 6.37 -3.39 -6.77
CA LEU A 52 5.41 -3.06 -7.81
C LEU A 52 4.19 -3.97 -7.73
N TYR A 53 4.39 -5.29 -7.56
CA TYR A 53 3.31 -6.25 -7.40
C TYR A 53 2.43 -5.92 -6.19
N LEU A 54 3.04 -5.65 -5.03
CA LEU A 54 2.32 -5.22 -3.82
C LEU A 54 1.61 -3.88 -4.02
N TRP A 55 2.21 -2.95 -4.75
CA TRP A 55 1.62 -1.66 -5.05
C TRP A 55 0.41 -1.76 -5.99
N TRP A 56 0.46 -2.65 -6.97
CA TRP A 56 -0.65 -2.96 -7.86
C TRP A 56 -1.77 -3.70 -7.12
N SER A 57 -1.43 -4.70 -6.30
CA SER A 57 -2.39 -5.41 -5.47
C SER A 57 -3.12 -4.45 -4.52
N ASN A 58 -2.43 -3.50 -3.90
CA ASN A 58 -3.06 -2.51 -3.01
C ASN A 58 -3.76 -1.35 -3.74
N ARG A 59 -3.87 -1.37 -5.07
CA ARG A 59 -4.54 -0.29 -5.82
C ARG A 59 -6.02 -0.17 -5.46
N TYR A 60 -6.73 -1.29 -5.37
CA TYR A 60 -8.15 -1.28 -5.00
C TYR A 60 -8.39 -0.66 -3.62
N ARG A 61 -7.46 -0.85 -2.66
CA ARG A 61 -7.55 -0.25 -1.32
C ARG A 61 -7.50 1.27 -1.40
N ARG A 62 -6.59 1.82 -2.23
CA ARG A 62 -6.48 3.28 -2.41
C ARG A 62 -7.73 3.86 -3.05
N GLU A 63 -8.26 3.22 -4.09
CA GLU A 63 -9.47 3.65 -4.77
C GLU A 63 -10.68 3.62 -3.82
N ALA A 64 -10.84 2.54 -3.05
CA ALA A 64 -11.91 2.42 -2.05
C ALA A 64 -11.81 3.49 -0.95
N LEU A 65 -10.61 3.75 -0.42
CA LEU A 65 -10.40 4.80 0.59
C LEU A 65 -10.73 6.19 0.03
N GLN A 66 -10.35 6.48 -1.21
CA GLN A 66 -10.72 7.72 -1.88
C GLN A 66 -12.23 7.84 -2.06
N SER A 67 -12.92 6.78 -2.45
CA SER A 67 -14.39 6.76 -2.53
C SER A 67 -15.03 7.06 -1.18
N PHE A 68 -14.56 6.44 -0.09
CA PHE A 68 -15.07 6.74 1.25
C PHE A 68 -14.82 8.19 1.67
N ASP A 69 -13.68 8.79 1.31
CA ASP A 69 -13.40 10.20 1.59
C ASP A 69 -14.35 11.15 0.83
N LEU A 70 -14.72 10.80 -0.41
CA LEU A 70 -15.72 11.56 -1.18
C LEU A 70 -17.13 11.42 -0.56
N LEU A 71 -17.51 10.21 -0.16
CA LEU A 71 -18.80 9.93 0.47
C LEU A 71 -18.92 10.61 1.84
N LEU A 72 -17.82 10.66 2.62
CA LEU A 72 -17.76 11.40 3.88
C LEU A 72 -18.05 12.89 3.66
N LYS A 73 -17.39 13.51 2.68
CA LYS A 73 -17.61 14.93 2.34
C LYS A 73 -19.05 15.18 1.88
N ALA A 74 -19.62 14.29 1.07
CA ALA A 74 -21.01 14.38 0.65
C ALA A 74 -21.98 14.27 1.85
N CYS A 75 -21.68 13.40 2.81
CA CYS A 75 -22.44 13.26 4.05
C CYS A 75 -22.36 14.54 4.90
N GLU A 76 -21.17 15.13 5.04
CA GLU A 76 -20.95 16.38 5.77
C GLU A 76 -21.76 17.54 5.18
N SER A 77 -21.84 17.66 3.85
CA SER A 77 -22.64 18.69 3.18
C SER A 77 -24.15 18.43 3.20
N THR A 78 -24.58 17.20 3.48
CA THR A 78 -26.02 16.82 3.46
C THR A 78 -26.71 17.28 4.74
N ASP A 79 -27.92 17.85 4.61
CA ASP A 79 -28.80 18.18 5.73
C ASP A 79 -29.30 16.90 6.40
N ASN A 80 -29.34 16.87 7.74
CA ASN A 80 -29.84 15.75 8.52
C ASN A 80 -31.30 15.37 8.13
N LYS A 81 -32.13 16.36 7.76
CA LYS A 81 -33.52 16.12 7.37
C LYS A 81 -33.67 15.44 6.00
N GLN A 82 -32.63 15.43 5.17
CA GLN A 82 -32.67 14.88 3.83
C GLN A 82 -32.39 13.36 3.83
N VAL A 83 -33.39 12.59 4.25
CA VAL A 83 -33.34 11.13 4.40
C VAL A 83 -32.90 10.43 3.11
N SER A 84 -33.47 10.81 1.96
CA SER A 84 -33.19 10.17 0.67
C SER A 84 -31.72 10.26 0.28
N SER A 85 -31.07 11.42 0.51
CA SER A 85 -29.64 11.58 0.18
C SER A 85 -28.74 10.77 1.10
N ARG A 86 -29.06 10.67 2.39
CA ARG A 86 -28.35 9.77 3.32
C ARG A 86 -28.47 8.32 2.89
N GLN A 87 -29.64 7.91 2.42
CA GLN A 87 -29.88 6.56 1.93
C GLN A 87 -29.06 6.27 0.66
N THR A 88 -28.99 7.21 -0.29
CA THR A 88 -28.13 7.08 -1.48
C THR A 88 -26.65 6.93 -1.08
N ILE A 89 -26.16 7.79 -0.18
CA ILE A 89 -24.77 7.69 0.32
C ILE A 89 -24.53 6.33 1.00
N SER A 90 -25.49 5.84 1.78
CA SER A 90 -25.40 4.52 2.42
C SER A 90 -25.34 3.37 1.39
N GLN A 91 -26.10 3.46 0.30
CA GLN A 91 -26.05 2.49 -0.80
C GLN A 91 -24.70 2.54 -1.54
N ASP A 92 -24.15 3.73 -1.76
CA ASP A 92 -22.83 3.90 -2.36
C ASP A 92 -21.73 3.32 -1.48
N VAL A 93 -21.81 3.52 -0.15
CA VAL A 93 -20.91 2.89 0.83
C VAL A 93 -21.00 1.37 0.72
N HIS A 94 -22.21 0.81 0.65
CA HIS A 94 -22.41 -0.62 0.49
C HIS A 94 -21.81 -1.14 -0.81
N HIS A 95 -22.04 -0.43 -1.93
CA HIS A 95 -21.50 -0.79 -3.23
C HIS A 95 -19.97 -0.83 -3.23
N VAL A 96 -19.31 0.23 -2.74
CA VAL A 96 -17.84 0.30 -2.63
C VAL A 96 -17.32 -0.87 -1.78
N LEU A 97 -17.91 -1.08 -0.61
CA LEU A 97 -17.48 -2.14 0.30
C LEU A 97 -17.71 -3.53 -0.32
N LYS A 98 -18.81 -3.73 -1.05
CA LYS A 98 -19.12 -4.97 -1.74
C LYS A 98 -18.15 -5.25 -2.88
N THR A 99 -17.74 -4.23 -3.63
CA THR A 99 -16.68 -4.34 -4.64
C THR A 99 -15.38 -4.79 -4.00
N VAL A 100 -14.95 -4.15 -2.91
CA VAL A 100 -13.71 -4.52 -2.20
C VAL A 100 -13.80 -5.95 -1.67
N LEU A 101 -14.89 -6.33 -1.01
CA LEU A 101 -15.04 -7.69 -0.49
C LEU A 101 -14.99 -8.73 -1.63
N SER A 102 -15.58 -8.42 -2.79
CA SER A 102 -15.54 -9.31 -3.96
C SER A 102 -14.14 -9.43 -4.57
N THR A 103 -13.28 -8.40 -4.46
CA THR A 103 -11.88 -8.49 -4.89
C THR A 103 -11.02 -9.27 -3.89
N VAL A 104 -11.35 -9.19 -2.60
CA VAL A 104 -10.61 -9.87 -1.53
C VAL A 104 -10.99 -11.36 -1.45
N ASN A 105 -12.28 -11.69 -1.56
CA ASN A 105 -12.78 -13.07 -1.57
C ASN A 105 -13.92 -13.20 -2.57
N PRO A 106 -13.65 -13.72 -3.78
CA PRO A 106 -14.67 -13.88 -4.83
C PRO A 106 -15.86 -14.78 -4.44
N ALA A 107 -15.69 -15.71 -3.49
CA ALA A 107 -16.76 -16.60 -3.03
C ALA A 107 -17.87 -15.85 -2.28
N THR A 108 -17.59 -14.63 -1.79
CA THR A 108 -18.55 -13.79 -1.06
C THR A 108 -19.47 -12.96 -1.95
N ARG A 109 -19.32 -13.04 -3.28
CA ARG A 109 -20.14 -12.30 -4.25
C ARG A 109 -21.66 -12.45 -4.05
N PRO A 110 -22.24 -13.64 -3.77
CA PRO A 110 -23.68 -13.78 -3.63
C PRO A 110 -24.23 -13.32 -2.27
N TYR A 111 -23.38 -12.97 -1.30
CA TYR A 111 -23.84 -12.64 0.05
C TYR A 111 -24.40 -11.22 0.14
N TYR A 112 -25.57 -11.08 0.76
CA TYR A 112 -26.23 -9.80 1.06
C TYR A 112 -26.72 -9.81 2.51
N GLY A 113 -27.09 -8.64 3.04
CA GLY A 113 -27.62 -8.54 4.39
C GLY A 113 -26.63 -9.02 5.47
N LEU A 114 -27.11 -9.84 6.39
CA LEU A 114 -26.31 -10.35 7.50
C LEU A 114 -25.12 -11.25 7.06
N PRO A 115 -25.30 -12.23 6.14
CA PRO A 115 -24.17 -13.01 5.59
C PRO A 115 -23.05 -12.15 4.99
N PHE A 116 -23.38 -11.00 4.41
CA PHE A 116 -22.39 -10.05 3.91
C PHE A 116 -21.56 -9.45 5.05
N LEU A 117 -22.21 -9.01 6.13
CA LEU A 117 -21.53 -8.43 7.28
C LEU A 117 -20.63 -9.44 8.00
N GLN A 118 -21.12 -10.67 8.18
CA GLN A 118 -20.34 -11.76 8.76
C GLN A 118 -19.09 -12.08 7.93
N SER A 119 -19.19 -11.95 6.60
CA SER A 119 -18.06 -12.13 5.70
C SER A 119 -17.01 -11.02 5.85
N LEU A 120 -17.39 -9.80 6.24
CA LEU A 120 -16.42 -8.75 6.56
C LEU A 120 -15.62 -9.11 7.82
N ASP A 121 -16.30 -9.58 8.87
CA ASP A 121 -15.64 -10.00 10.11
C ASP A 121 -14.71 -11.22 9.89
N ALA A 122 -15.12 -12.16 9.03
CA ALA A 122 -14.29 -13.32 8.67
C ALA A 122 -12.96 -12.95 7.98
N GLN A 123 -12.88 -11.77 7.39
CA GLN A 123 -11.67 -11.26 6.71
C GLN A 123 -10.78 -10.42 7.63
N ASN A 124 -11.13 -10.27 8.91
CA ASN A 124 -10.30 -9.57 9.87
C ASN A 124 -9.39 -10.57 10.61
N GLU A 125 -8.20 -10.14 11.03
CA GLU A 125 -7.28 -11.01 11.80
C GLU A 125 -7.91 -11.46 13.13
N SER A 126 -8.74 -10.61 13.73
CA SER A 126 -9.54 -10.96 14.90
C SER A 126 -10.90 -11.53 14.48
N THR A 127 -11.13 -12.82 14.72
CA THR A 127 -12.38 -13.57 14.44
C THR A 127 -13.57 -13.15 15.31
N ARG A 128 -13.66 -11.88 15.73
CA ARG A 128 -14.79 -11.35 16.51
C ARG A 128 -15.77 -10.66 15.57
N THR A 129 -17.06 -10.90 15.76
CA THR A 129 -18.19 -10.34 14.98
C THR A 129 -18.48 -8.87 15.30
N VAL A 130 -17.44 -8.03 15.40
CA VAL A 130 -17.59 -6.64 15.86
C VAL A 130 -18.34 -5.80 14.84
N PHE A 131 -18.10 -6.02 13.54
CA PHE A 131 -18.75 -5.23 12.49
C PHE A 131 -20.19 -5.67 12.26
N ALA A 132 -20.45 -6.98 12.19
CA ALA A 132 -21.79 -7.51 11.96
C ALA A 132 -22.75 -7.19 13.10
N ASP A 133 -22.30 -7.26 14.36
CA ASP A 133 -23.15 -6.94 15.50
C ASP A 133 -23.49 -5.45 15.53
N LYS A 134 -22.49 -4.58 15.31
CA LYS A 134 -22.66 -3.12 15.32
C LYS A 134 -23.59 -2.62 14.20
N TRP A 135 -23.45 -3.17 12.99
CA TRP A 135 -24.13 -2.69 11.79
C TRP A 135 -25.23 -3.63 11.28
N SER A 136 -25.76 -4.51 12.13
CA SER A 136 -26.82 -5.47 11.79
C SER A 136 -28.08 -4.85 11.17
N HIS A 137 -28.43 -3.62 11.56
CA HIS A 137 -29.58 -2.86 11.02
C HIS A 137 -29.30 -2.12 9.71
N TRP A 138 -28.03 -2.02 9.29
CA TRP A 138 -27.63 -1.27 8.10
C TRP A 138 -28.26 -1.81 6.80
N PRO A 139 -28.33 -3.13 6.55
CA PRO A 139 -28.99 -3.65 5.36
C PRO A 139 -30.44 -3.19 5.18
N GLU A 140 -31.20 -3.15 6.27
CA GLU A 140 -32.60 -2.74 6.26
C GLU A 140 -32.76 -1.23 6.06
N SER A 141 -31.84 -0.44 6.62
CA SER A 141 -31.82 1.02 6.49
C SER A 141 -31.70 1.52 5.04
N MET A 142 -31.11 0.71 4.15
CA MET A 142 -30.95 1.02 2.74
C MET A 142 -32.23 0.79 1.92
N LEU A 143 -33.16 0.00 2.47
CA LEU A 143 -34.41 -0.39 1.83
C LEU A 143 -35.58 0.45 2.33
N VAL A 144 -35.61 0.77 3.62
CA VAL A 144 -36.73 1.45 4.27
C VAL A 144 -36.29 2.81 4.85
N GLN A 145 -36.86 3.89 4.33
CA GLN A 145 -36.54 5.27 4.75
C GLN A 145 -36.73 5.51 6.26
N GLN A 146 -37.71 4.84 6.87
CA GLN A 146 -38.01 5.00 8.30
C GLN A 146 -36.86 4.50 9.21
N ASN A 147 -36.04 3.58 8.69
CA ASN A 147 -34.89 3.00 9.39
C ASN A 147 -33.57 3.58 8.85
N ALA A 148 -33.60 4.66 8.05
CA ALA A 148 -32.41 5.22 7.44
C ALA A 148 -31.42 5.72 8.51
N LEU A 149 -30.14 5.34 8.37
CA LEU A 149 -29.07 5.75 9.29
C LEU A 149 -29.04 7.27 9.46
N SER A 150 -28.99 7.73 10.70
CA SER A 150 -28.75 9.13 11.02
C SER A 150 -27.42 9.61 10.42
N LYS A 151 -27.25 10.92 10.29
CA LYS A 151 -25.99 11.49 9.79
C LYS A 151 -24.77 11.03 10.62
N VAL A 152 -24.92 10.94 11.94
CA VAL A 152 -23.86 10.52 12.86
C VAL A 152 -23.52 9.05 12.66
N GLU A 153 -24.54 8.18 12.54
CA GLU A 153 -24.34 6.76 12.27
C GLU A 153 -23.69 6.55 10.89
N LEU A 154 -24.09 7.29 9.87
CA LEU A 154 -23.50 7.18 8.53
C LEU A 154 -22.01 7.55 8.53
N ILE A 155 -21.63 8.61 9.24
CA ILE A 155 -20.23 9.00 9.42
C ILE A 155 -19.45 7.90 10.17
N ALA A 156 -20.03 7.35 11.24
CA ALA A 156 -19.42 6.26 11.99
C ALA A 156 -19.27 4.98 11.15
N LEU A 157 -20.26 4.65 10.32
CA LEU A 157 -20.22 3.53 9.37
C LEU A 157 -19.08 3.72 8.37
N ILE A 158 -18.97 4.90 7.75
CA ILE A 158 -17.88 5.21 6.81
C ILE A 158 -16.52 5.07 7.50
N ALA A 159 -16.39 5.54 8.74
CA ALA A 159 -15.16 5.39 9.51
C ALA A 159 -14.80 3.92 9.75
N ASP A 160 -15.76 3.09 10.17
CA ASP A 160 -15.54 1.65 10.38
C ASP A 160 -15.20 0.92 9.07
N CYS A 161 -15.87 1.25 7.97
CA CYS A 161 -15.55 0.73 6.64
C CYS A 161 -14.10 1.05 6.24
N LYS A 162 -13.63 2.28 6.51
CA LYS A 162 -12.24 2.67 6.26
C LYS A 162 -11.26 1.90 7.12
N VAL A 163 -11.59 1.63 8.38
CA VAL A 163 -10.75 0.80 9.27
C VAL A 163 -10.66 -0.62 8.72
N TRP A 164 -11.80 -1.21 8.35
CA TRP A 164 -11.84 -2.55 7.75
C TRP A 164 -11.03 -2.64 6.45
N VAL A 165 -11.17 -1.68 5.52
CA VAL A 165 -10.38 -1.67 4.28
C VAL A 165 -8.87 -1.57 4.54
N LYS A 166 -8.44 -0.97 5.65
CA LYS A 166 -7.01 -0.92 6.02
C LYS A 166 -6.50 -2.21 6.65
N GLN A 167 -7.36 -2.93 7.38
CA GLN A 167 -6.94 -4.03 8.25
C GLN A 167 -7.29 -5.43 7.71
N HIS A 168 -8.19 -5.56 6.73
CA HIS A 168 -8.59 -6.87 6.23
C HIS A 168 -7.39 -7.66 5.68
N VAL A 169 -7.43 -8.96 5.92
CA VAL A 169 -6.52 -9.94 5.36
C VAL A 169 -7.07 -10.39 4.02
N VAL A 170 -6.20 -10.40 3.00
CA VAL A 170 -6.53 -11.05 1.73
C VAL A 170 -6.40 -12.55 1.96
N GLN A 171 -7.53 -13.24 2.07
CA GLN A 171 -7.55 -14.70 1.95
C GLN A 171 -7.17 -15.02 0.50
N ALA A 172 -5.91 -15.41 0.30
CA ALA A 172 -5.46 -15.95 -0.97
C ALA A 172 -6.22 -17.27 -1.21
N SER A 173 -7.32 -17.20 -1.96
CA SER A 173 -7.98 -18.40 -2.45
C SER A 173 -7.02 -19.13 -3.39
N GLY A 174 -6.34 -20.17 -2.89
CA GLY A 174 -5.74 -21.19 -3.74
C GLY A 174 -4.24 -21.49 -3.62
N ALA A 175 -3.54 -21.13 -2.54
CA ALA A 175 -2.16 -21.62 -2.34
C ALA A 175 -2.07 -23.11 -1.92
N GLU A 176 -3.20 -23.80 -1.74
CA GLU A 176 -3.25 -25.21 -1.29
C GLU A 176 -3.89 -26.18 -2.30
N ARG A 177 -4.06 -25.78 -3.57
CA ARG A 177 -4.44 -26.72 -4.65
C ARG A 177 -3.26 -27.24 -5.48
N GLU A 178 -2.03 -26.75 -5.28
CA GLU A 178 -0.85 -27.19 -6.04
C GLU A 178 0.12 -28.10 -5.25
N MET A 179 -0.13 -28.41 -3.97
CA MET A 179 0.69 -29.37 -3.19
C MET A 179 0.01 -30.70 -2.89
N SER A 180 -1.24 -30.91 -3.31
CA SER A 180 -1.97 -32.18 -3.10
C SER A 180 -2.08 -33.04 -4.39
N ASP A 181 -1.60 -32.54 -5.52
CA ASP A 181 -1.60 -33.26 -6.82
C ASP A 181 -0.17 -33.48 -7.35
N ALA A 182 0.83 -33.54 -6.46
CA ALA A 182 2.21 -33.93 -6.76
C ALA A 182 2.56 -35.28 -6.12
#